data_AF-A0A1V8NXS3-F1
#
_entry.id   AF-A0A1V8NXS3-F1
#
_cell.length_a   1.000
_cell.length_b   1.000
_cell.length_c   1.000
_cell.angle_alpha   90.00
_cell.angle_beta   90.00
_cell.angle_gamma   90.00
#
_symmetry.space_group_name_H-M   'P 1'
#
loop_
_entity.id
_entity.type
_entity.pdbx_description
1 polymer ?
#
loop_
_entity_poly.entity_id
_entity_poly.type
_entity_poly.pdbx_seq_one_letter_code
_entity_poly.pdbx_strand_id
1 'polypeptide(L)'
;MKNKLLSGMVLFMVSTTAMAQQSFSTPDQATDALATAISEQNESAMNNLLGENWREFLPPEGVDPDAVDRFLRDWKVRHNTVIDGNTAHLVVGDSDWQLPIPVVKSASGWQFDIKEAAEEILTREIGRNELAAIEALHAYVDAQQSYFAMNQKYAQKIVSSEGKKDGLYWPVSPGEAPSPLGPAFSPQEPGTGYHGYRFRILPDKTSGFAMVAWPVSYDHTGVMSFMINGDDKVYQADLGVDSQQKAQALTAYHLDKNWQPVAP
;
A
#
# COMPACT_ATOMS: atom_id res chain seq x y z
N MET A 1 -13.36 -52.89 56.19
CA MET A 1 -12.68 -52.55 54.92
C MET A 1 -13.00 -51.10 54.59
N LYS A 2 -11.97 -50.28 54.38
CA LYS A 2 -12.05 -48.83 54.11
C LYS A 2 -12.45 -48.62 52.64
N ASN A 3 -13.43 -47.77 52.34
CA ASN A 3 -13.55 -47.14 51.01
C ASN A 3 -13.78 -45.63 51.18
N LYS A 4 -12.76 -44.85 50.77
CA LYS A 4 -12.82 -43.41 50.49
C LYS A 4 -13.14 -43.25 49.00
N LEU A 5 -14.05 -42.35 48.64
CA LEU A 5 -14.22 -41.77 47.28
C LEU A 5 -14.77 -40.34 47.50
N LEU A 6 -13.94 -39.31 47.71
CA LEU A 6 -13.30 -38.40 46.73
C LEU A 6 -14.28 -37.64 45.81
N SER A 7 -14.43 -36.35 46.15
CA SER A 7 -14.97 -35.22 45.38
C SER A 7 -14.63 -35.22 43.90
N GLY A 8 -15.61 -34.86 43.07
CA GLY A 8 -15.41 -34.33 41.72
C GLY A 8 -16.00 -32.92 41.64
N MET A 9 -15.17 -31.89 41.79
CA MET A 9 -15.52 -30.50 41.52
C MET A 9 -15.26 -30.24 40.04
N VAL A 10 -16.33 -30.10 39.25
CA VAL A 10 -16.24 -29.74 37.83
C VAL A 10 -15.99 -28.22 37.76
N LEU A 11 -14.75 -27.85 37.41
CA LEU A 11 -14.41 -26.48 37.05
C LEU A 11 -14.91 -26.23 35.62
N PHE A 12 -15.98 -25.47 35.46
CA PHE A 12 -16.30 -24.85 34.18
C PHE A 12 -15.28 -23.74 33.94
N MET A 13 -14.30 -23.99 33.08
CA MET A 13 -13.50 -22.92 32.48
C MET A 13 -14.40 -22.17 31.51
N VAL A 14 -15.00 -21.08 31.99
CA VAL A 14 -15.61 -20.07 31.11
C VAL A 14 -14.45 -19.39 30.40
N SER A 15 -14.23 -19.74 29.14
CA SER A 15 -13.40 -18.95 28.25
C SER A 15 -14.04 -17.57 28.12
N THR A 16 -13.56 -16.59 28.88
CA THR A 16 -13.82 -15.18 28.61
C THR A 16 -13.23 -14.88 27.24
N THR A 17 -14.07 -14.83 26.20
CA THR A 17 -13.70 -14.16 24.96
C THR A 17 -13.25 -12.75 25.35
N ALA A 18 -12.01 -12.40 25.03
CA ALA A 18 -11.46 -11.09 25.30
C ALA A 18 -12.33 -10.01 24.62
N MET A 19 -13.17 -9.36 25.43
CA MET A 19 -13.96 -8.19 25.06
C MET A 19 -13.08 -6.96 25.29
N ALA A 20 -12.05 -6.77 24.47
CA ALA A 20 -11.07 -5.70 24.66
C ALA A 20 -11.20 -4.58 23.61
N GLN A 21 -12.35 -4.45 22.96
CA GLN A 21 -12.61 -3.31 22.09
C GLN A 21 -13.54 -2.33 22.78
N GLN A 22 -13.04 -1.12 23.04
CA GLN A 22 -13.74 -0.07 23.76
C GLN A 22 -15.03 0.31 23.02
N SER A 23 -16.15 0.31 23.74
CA SER A 23 -17.44 0.79 23.24
C SER A 23 -17.72 2.22 23.73
N PHE A 24 -18.40 3.00 22.89
CA PHE A 24 -18.71 4.41 23.11
C PHE A 24 -20.21 4.68 23.02
N SER A 25 -20.68 5.75 23.65
CA SER A 25 -22.10 6.11 23.61
C SER A 25 -22.50 6.75 22.28
N THR A 26 -21.57 7.45 21.63
CA THR A 26 -21.73 8.06 20.30
C THR A 26 -20.53 7.70 19.42
N PRO A 27 -20.70 7.71 18.08
CA PRO A 27 -19.57 7.43 17.18
C PRO A 27 -18.53 8.56 17.22
N ASP A 28 -18.92 9.81 17.47
CA ASP A 28 -17.97 10.94 17.65
C ASP A 28 -16.97 10.69 18.78
N GLN A 29 -17.43 10.11 19.90
CA GLN A 29 -16.52 9.76 21.00
C GLN A 29 -15.48 8.72 20.58
N ALA A 30 -15.84 7.79 19.70
CA ALA A 30 -14.92 6.79 19.20
C ALA A 30 -13.87 7.42 18.27
N THR A 31 -14.29 8.29 17.34
CA THR A 31 -13.40 8.97 16.40
C THR A 31 -12.49 9.98 17.08
N ASP A 32 -12.97 10.70 18.10
CA ASP A 32 -12.17 11.59 18.94
C ASP A 32 -11.10 10.83 19.73
N ALA A 33 -11.47 9.65 20.28
CA ALA A 33 -10.54 8.79 20.99
C ALA A 33 -9.44 8.26 20.06
N LEU A 34 -9.77 7.90 18.81
CA LEU A 34 -8.80 7.53 17.80
C LEU A 34 -7.83 8.67 17.47
N ALA A 35 -8.36 9.88 17.20
CA ALA A 35 -7.52 11.03 16.90
C ALA A 35 -6.58 11.38 18.05
N THR A 36 -7.05 11.26 19.30
CA THR A 36 -6.24 11.43 20.51
C THR A 36 -5.14 10.38 20.58
N ALA A 37 -5.47 9.11 20.42
CA ALA A 37 -4.51 8.01 20.46
C ALA A 37 -3.41 8.16 19.39
N ILE A 38 -3.78 8.57 18.18
CA ILE A 38 -2.83 8.88 17.09
C ILE A 38 -1.95 10.09 17.46
N SER A 39 -2.54 11.17 17.96
CA SER A 39 -1.80 12.39 18.32
C SER A 39 -0.81 12.18 19.46
N GLU A 40 -1.13 11.30 20.40
CA GLU A 40 -0.28 10.96 21.54
C GLU A 40 0.68 9.80 21.25
N GLN A 41 0.60 9.18 20.06
CA GLN A 41 1.31 7.95 19.72
C GLN A 41 1.10 6.85 20.77
N ASN A 42 -0.14 6.74 21.26
CA ASN A 42 -0.49 5.90 22.39
C ASN A 42 -0.91 4.50 21.93
N GLU A 43 0.07 3.60 21.81
CA GLU A 43 -0.13 2.20 21.40
C GLU A 43 -1.15 1.46 22.27
N SER A 44 -1.16 1.67 23.59
CA SER A 44 -2.12 0.99 24.46
C SER A 44 -3.56 1.47 24.19
N ALA A 45 -3.75 2.76 23.91
CA ALA A 45 -5.05 3.29 23.50
C ALA A 45 -5.46 2.74 22.12
N MET A 46 -4.53 2.62 21.18
CA MET A 46 -4.78 1.99 19.87
C MET A 46 -5.23 0.53 20.02
N ASN A 47 -4.56 -0.25 20.88
CA ASN A 47 -4.97 -1.64 21.16
C ASN A 47 -6.37 -1.73 21.76
N ASN A 48 -6.73 -0.82 22.67
CA ASN A 48 -8.07 -0.78 23.26
C ASN A 48 -9.15 -0.36 22.24
N LEU A 49 -8.81 0.50 21.27
CA LEU A 49 -9.74 1.01 20.27
C LEU A 49 -9.95 0.06 19.09
N LEU A 50 -8.86 -0.52 18.57
CA LEU A 50 -8.84 -1.30 17.33
C LEU A 50 -8.66 -2.81 17.58
N GLY A 51 -8.38 -3.21 18.82
CA GLY A 51 -8.06 -4.58 19.22
C GLY A 51 -6.57 -4.90 19.08
N GLU A 52 -6.06 -5.85 19.87
CA GLU A 52 -4.63 -6.20 19.96
C GLU A 52 -3.95 -6.55 18.63
N ASN A 53 -4.71 -7.01 17.63
CA ASN A 53 -4.19 -7.45 16.34
C ASN A 53 -4.28 -6.38 15.25
N TRP A 54 -4.53 -5.12 15.59
CA TRP A 54 -4.74 -4.06 14.59
C TRP A 54 -3.55 -3.85 13.65
N ARG A 55 -2.33 -4.16 14.12
CA ARG A 55 -1.07 -4.13 13.35
C ARG A 55 -1.02 -5.16 12.22
N GLU A 56 -1.93 -6.13 12.18
CA GLU A 56 -2.07 -7.07 11.05
C GLU A 56 -2.73 -6.40 9.83
N PHE A 57 -3.50 -5.34 10.05
CA PHE A 57 -4.32 -4.70 9.01
C PHE A 57 -3.79 -3.33 8.59
N LEU A 58 -3.16 -2.60 9.51
CA LEU A 58 -2.56 -1.31 9.21
C LEU A 58 -1.07 -1.48 8.87
N PRO A 59 -0.57 -0.72 7.87
CA PRO A 59 0.82 -0.84 7.45
C PRO A 59 1.77 -0.55 8.63
N PRO A 60 2.93 -1.23 8.69
CA PRO A 60 3.92 -0.98 9.72
C PRO A 60 4.43 0.47 9.66
N GLU A 61 4.98 0.93 10.78
CA GLU A 61 5.62 2.25 10.86
C GLU A 61 6.66 2.44 9.76
N GLY A 62 6.64 3.61 9.12
CA GLY A 62 7.62 3.98 8.08
C GLY A 62 7.23 3.67 6.64
N VAL A 63 6.11 2.98 6.38
CA VAL A 63 5.60 2.77 5.00
C VAL A 63 5.19 4.10 4.34
N ASP A 64 4.48 4.94 5.10
CA ASP A 64 4.23 6.34 4.76
C ASP A 64 4.62 7.18 5.99
N PRO A 65 5.83 7.76 6.03
CA PRO A 65 6.32 8.50 7.19
C PRO A 65 5.47 9.74 7.50
N ASP A 66 4.72 10.25 6.51
CA ASP A 66 3.93 11.46 6.64
C ASP A 66 2.43 11.17 6.93
N ALA A 67 2.02 9.90 6.99
CA ALA A 67 0.60 9.53 7.11
C ALA A 67 -0.06 10.11 8.37
N VAL A 68 0.59 9.97 9.53
CA VAL A 68 0.09 10.48 10.81
C VAL A 68 0.02 12.01 10.79
N ASP A 69 1.07 12.67 10.31
CA ASP A 69 1.11 14.12 10.20
C ASP A 69 0.03 14.65 9.25
N ARG A 70 -0.20 13.97 8.12
CA ARG A 70 -1.28 14.27 7.17
C ARG A 70 -2.65 14.18 7.84
N PHE A 71 -2.92 13.06 8.50
CA PHE A 71 -4.17 12.87 9.24
C PHE A 71 -4.39 13.95 10.29
N LEU A 72 -3.39 14.25 11.12
CA LEU A 72 -3.51 15.26 12.18
C LEU A 72 -3.66 16.69 11.63
N ARG A 73 -3.05 16.99 10.48
CA ARG A 73 -3.30 18.25 9.76
C ARG A 73 -4.75 18.32 9.27
N ASP A 74 -5.21 17.29 8.56
CA ASP A 74 -6.55 17.25 7.97
C ASP A 74 -7.64 17.29 9.04
N TRP A 75 -7.44 16.57 10.15
CA TRP A 75 -8.29 16.62 11.35
C TRP A 75 -8.46 18.04 11.88
N LYS A 76 -7.37 18.83 11.94
CA LYS A 76 -7.41 20.22 12.42
C LYS A 76 -8.09 21.16 11.44
N VAL A 77 -8.02 20.89 10.14
CA VAL A 77 -8.73 21.67 9.11
C VAL A 77 -10.23 21.47 9.26
N ARG A 78 -10.68 20.21 9.25
CA ARG A 78 -12.07 19.83 9.46
C ARG A 78 -12.14 18.35 9.81
N HIS A 79 -13.06 17.98 10.68
CA HIS A 79 -13.44 16.59 10.90
C HIS A 79 -14.94 16.49 11.14
N ASN A 80 -15.54 15.38 10.72
CA ASN A 80 -16.93 15.06 10.97
C ASN A 80 -17.12 13.54 11.01
N THR A 81 -18.05 13.09 11.84
CA THR A 81 -18.49 11.70 11.87
C THR A 81 -19.78 11.56 11.07
N VAL A 82 -19.71 10.88 9.93
CA VAL A 82 -20.87 10.64 9.07
C VAL A 82 -21.50 9.32 9.46
N ILE A 83 -22.75 9.36 9.91
CA ILE A 83 -23.51 8.16 10.32
C ILE A 83 -24.40 7.71 9.16
N ASP A 84 -24.28 6.43 8.79
CA ASP A 84 -25.16 5.74 7.85
C ASP A 84 -25.71 4.46 8.50
N GLY A 85 -26.96 4.52 8.95
CA GLY A 85 -27.63 3.42 9.63
C GLY A 85 -26.92 2.99 10.92
N ASN A 86 -26.28 1.81 10.89
CA ASN A 86 -25.53 1.23 12.00
C ASN A 86 -24.01 1.38 11.86
N THR A 87 -23.56 2.13 10.85
CA THR A 87 -22.14 2.35 10.58
C THR A 87 -21.88 3.86 10.61
N ALA A 88 -20.70 4.25 11.05
CA ALA A 88 -20.26 5.63 11.03
C ALA A 88 -18.81 5.70 10.56
N HIS A 89 -18.48 6.74 9.80
CA HIS A 89 -17.14 6.96 9.28
C HIS A 89 -16.61 8.32 9.69
N LEU A 90 -15.34 8.35 10.08
CA LEU A 90 -14.60 9.59 10.25
C LEU A 90 -14.23 10.14 8.88
N VAL A 91 -14.57 11.40 8.64
CA VAL A 91 -14.15 12.19 7.47
C VAL A 91 -13.30 13.36 7.95
N VAL A 92 -12.12 13.56 7.35
CA VAL A 92 -11.21 14.67 7.69
C VAL A 92 -10.78 15.50 6.48
N GLY A 93 -10.39 16.75 6.73
CA GLY A 93 -9.85 17.67 5.74
C GLY A 93 -10.88 18.23 4.75
N ASP A 94 -10.41 19.05 3.83
CA ASP A 94 -11.25 19.68 2.79
C ASP A 94 -11.52 18.76 1.59
N SER A 95 -10.73 17.69 1.46
CA SER A 95 -10.92 16.65 0.44
C SER A 95 -11.91 15.56 0.85
N ASP A 96 -12.59 15.72 1.99
CA ASP A 96 -13.50 14.72 2.56
C ASP A 96 -12.87 13.31 2.62
N TRP A 97 -11.62 13.22 3.08
CA TRP A 97 -10.97 11.92 3.18
C TRP A 97 -11.65 11.08 4.27
N GLN A 98 -12.25 9.96 3.86
CA GLN A 98 -12.91 9.03 4.76
C GLN A 98 -11.92 7.99 5.28
N LEU A 99 -11.82 7.84 6.61
CA LEU A 99 -11.07 6.76 7.25
C LEU A 99 -11.70 5.40 6.88
N PRO A 100 -10.90 4.41 6.41
CA PRO A 100 -11.41 3.11 6.00
C PRO A 100 -11.79 2.19 7.17
N ILE A 101 -11.64 2.65 8.42
CA ILE A 101 -12.01 1.88 9.62
C ILE A 101 -13.36 2.40 10.12
N PRO A 102 -14.46 1.65 9.93
CA PRO A 102 -15.78 2.08 10.39
C PRO A 102 -15.90 1.99 11.90
N VAL A 103 -16.79 2.82 12.45
CA VAL A 103 -17.36 2.65 13.77
C VAL A 103 -18.75 2.02 13.61
N VAL A 104 -18.95 0.82 14.14
CA VAL A 104 -20.19 0.06 14.02
C VAL A 104 -20.99 0.10 15.32
N LYS A 105 -22.31 0.12 15.19
CA LYS A 105 -23.26 0.08 16.30
C LYS A 105 -23.49 -1.35 16.75
N SER A 106 -23.25 -1.60 18.03
CA SER A 106 -23.48 -2.87 18.71
C SER A 106 -24.48 -2.71 19.87
N ALA A 107 -24.76 -3.80 20.59
CA ALA A 107 -25.59 -3.76 21.80
C ALA A 107 -24.92 -2.99 22.96
N SER A 108 -23.58 -2.89 22.98
CA SER A 108 -22.81 -2.20 24.02
C SER A 108 -22.49 -0.74 23.68
N GLY A 109 -22.83 -0.26 22.49
CA GLY A 109 -22.54 1.08 22.02
C GLY A 109 -21.92 1.08 20.62
N TRP A 110 -21.09 2.07 20.33
CA TRP A 110 -20.35 2.21 19.08
C TRP A 110 -18.91 1.76 19.28
N GLN A 111 -18.36 0.97 18.37
CA GLN A 111 -16.99 0.45 18.44
C GLN A 111 -16.37 0.39 17.05
N PHE A 112 -15.05 0.51 16.93
CA PHE A 112 -14.41 0.28 15.63
C PHE A 112 -14.56 -1.18 15.19
N ASP A 113 -14.61 -1.42 13.88
CA ASP A 113 -14.50 -2.77 13.32
C ASP A 113 -13.37 -2.84 12.30
N ILE A 114 -12.19 -3.24 12.78
CA ILE A 114 -11.01 -3.37 11.90
C ILE A 114 -11.08 -4.62 11.00
N LYS A 115 -11.88 -5.62 11.37
CA LYS A 115 -12.03 -6.82 10.56
C LYS A 115 -12.88 -6.53 9.34
N GLU A 116 -13.94 -5.75 9.51
CA GLU A 116 -14.73 -5.20 8.42
C GLU A 116 -13.89 -4.24 7.55
N ALA A 117 -12.99 -3.47 8.15
CA ALA A 117 -12.10 -2.55 7.44
C ALA A 117 -11.04 -3.24 6.55
N ALA A 118 -10.72 -4.50 6.82
CA ALA A 118 -9.55 -5.17 6.22
C ALA A 118 -9.58 -5.18 4.68
N GLU A 119 -10.72 -5.53 4.09
CA GLU A 119 -10.89 -5.58 2.63
C GLU A 119 -10.81 -4.17 2.00
N GLU A 120 -11.37 -3.15 2.66
CA GLU A 120 -11.30 -1.77 2.19
C GLU A 120 -9.87 -1.22 2.26
N ILE A 121 -9.15 -1.46 3.36
CA ILE A 121 -7.76 -1.05 3.53
C ILE A 121 -6.89 -1.67 2.44
N LEU A 122 -7.03 -2.98 2.24
CA LEU A 122 -6.30 -3.71 1.21
C LEU A 122 -6.61 -3.17 -0.19
N THR A 123 -7.89 -2.98 -0.52
CA THR A 123 -8.31 -2.44 -1.82
C THR A 123 -7.72 -1.06 -2.08
N ARG A 124 -7.75 -0.17 -1.09
CA ARG A 124 -7.19 1.19 -1.21
C ARG A 124 -5.66 1.17 -1.36
N GLU A 125 -4.99 0.25 -0.66
CA GLU A 125 -3.54 0.08 -0.76
C GLU A 125 -3.12 -0.46 -2.13
N ILE A 126 -3.82 -1.48 -2.64
CA ILE A 126 -3.66 -1.98 -4.01
C ILE A 126 -3.82 -0.83 -5.02
N GLY A 127 -4.88 -0.04 -4.90
CA GLY A 127 -5.12 1.08 -5.81
C GLY A 127 -4.01 2.15 -5.78
N ARG A 128 -3.49 2.49 -4.59
CA ARG A 128 -2.36 3.42 -4.46
C ARG A 128 -1.08 2.86 -5.08
N ASN A 129 -0.79 1.59 -4.84
CA ASN A 129 0.39 0.93 -5.37
C ASN A 129 0.35 0.81 -6.90
N GLU A 130 -0.82 0.48 -7.45
CA GLU A 130 -1.06 0.46 -8.90
C GLU A 130 -0.88 1.85 -9.54
N LEU A 131 -1.43 2.91 -8.91
CA LEU A 131 -1.24 4.28 -9.38
C LEU A 131 0.24 4.69 -9.34
N ALA A 132 0.95 4.40 -8.25
CA ALA A 132 2.38 4.68 -8.14
C ALA A 132 3.21 3.90 -9.18
N ALA A 133 2.80 2.68 -9.53
CA ALA A 133 3.43 1.91 -10.59
C ALA A 133 3.22 2.53 -11.98
N ILE A 134 2.02 3.06 -12.25
CA ILE A 134 1.72 3.80 -13.49
C ILE A 134 2.55 5.08 -13.58
N GLU A 135 2.61 5.87 -12.50
CA GLU A 135 3.45 7.07 -12.43
C GLU A 135 4.94 6.75 -12.65
N ALA A 136 5.42 5.65 -12.06
CA ALA A 136 6.78 5.17 -12.26
C ALA A 136 7.10 4.80 -13.72
N LEU A 137 6.12 4.26 -14.46
CA LEU A 137 6.27 3.92 -15.87
C LEU A 137 6.41 5.17 -16.75
N HIS A 138 5.65 6.23 -16.46
CA HIS A 138 5.80 7.52 -17.15
C HIS A 138 7.16 8.16 -16.84
N ALA A 139 7.56 8.20 -15.57
CA ALA A 139 8.88 8.69 -15.17
C ALA A 139 10.03 7.89 -15.81
N TYR A 140 9.84 6.60 -16.06
CA TYR A 140 10.80 5.78 -16.80
C TYR A 140 10.96 6.25 -18.25
N VAL A 141 9.88 6.62 -18.94
CA VAL A 141 9.95 7.17 -20.31
C VAL A 141 10.73 8.48 -20.31
N ASP A 142 10.42 9.40 -19.41
CA ASP A 142 11.15 10.67 -19.26
C ASP A 142 12.64 10.47 -18.98
N ALA A 143 12.95 9.49 -18.11
CA ALA A 143 14.32 9.13 -17.79
C ALA A 143 15.07 8.54 -18.99
N GLN A 144 14.41 7.73 -19.82
CA GLN A 144 14.99 7.20 -21.05
C GLN A 144 15.31 8.30 -22.06
N GLN A 145 14.42 9.28 -22.21
CA GLN A 145 14.68 10.43 -23.09
C GLN A 145 15.84 11.28 -22.58
N SER A 146 15.89 11.54 -21.27
CA SER A 146 17.00 12.25 -20.62
C SER A 146 18.33 11.50 -20.79
N TYR A 147 18.33 10.19 -20.61
CA TYR A 147 19.52 9.36 -20.83
C TYR A 147 19.97 9.36 -22.30
N PHE A 148 19.02 9.29 -23.24
CA PHE A 148 19.29 9.36 -24.67
C PHE A 148 19.90 10.69 -25.08
N ALA A 149 19.41 11.82 -24.56
CA ALA A 149 19.98 13.14 -24.84
C ALA A 149 21.48 13.21 -24.46
N MET A 150 21.88 12.53 -23.38
CA MET A 150 23.26 12.51 -22.88
C MET A 150 24.15 11.48 -23.61
N ASN A 151 23.58 10.33 -24.01
CA ASN A 151 24.37 9.16 -24.44
C ASN A 151 24.14 8.74 -25.89
N GLN A 152 23.16 9.35 -26.58
CA GLN A 152 22.70 8.99 -27.92
C GLN A 152 22.29 7.50 -28.06
N LYS A 153 21.87 6.89 -26.95
CA LYS A 153 21.35 5.52 -26.84
C LYS A 153 20.44 5.41 -25.61
N TYR A 154 19.49 4.48 -25.63
CA TYR A 154 18.63 4.19 -24.47
C TYR A 154 19.33 3.30 -23.44
N ALA A 155 19.00 3.49 -22.16
CA ALA A 155 19.52 2.69 -21.06
C ALA A 155 18.90 1.29 -21.07
N GLN A 156 19.73 0.29 -20.76
CA GLN A 156 19.32 -1.12 -20.65
C GLN A 156 19.25 -1.60 -19.19
N LYS A 157 19.47 -0.68 -18.24
CA LYS A 157 19.46 -0.94 -16.80
C LYS A 157 18.72 0.19 -16.09
N ILE A 158 17.96 -0.16 -15.06
CA ILE A 158 17.37 0.83 -14.15
C ILE A 158 18.48 1.41 -13.26
N VAL A 159 19.20 0.54 -12.54
CA VAL A 159 20.33 0.94 -11.69
C VAL A 159 21.65 0.68 -12.42
N SER A 160 22.53 1.68 -12.44
CA SER A 160 23.85 1.57 -13.05
C SER A 160 24.73 0.56 -12.30
N SER A 161 25.65 -0.08 -13.02
CA SER A 161 26.71 -0.86 -12.38
C SER A 161 27.60 0.03 -11.50
N GLU A 162 28.19 -0.55 -10.46
CA GLU A 162 29.04 0.17 -9.51
C GLU A 162 30.12 1.01 -10.21
N GLY A 163 30.17 2.30 -9.87
CA GLY A 163 31.10 3.28 -10.46
C GLY A 163 30.81 3.67 -11.91
N LYS A 164 29.70 3.21 -12.52
CA LYS A 164 29.31 3.51 -13.90
C LYS A 164 28.03 4.35 -13.97
N LYS A 165 27.78 4.90 -15.16
CA LYS A 165 26.55 5.61 -15.54
C LYS A 165 25.87 4.93 -16.73
N ASP A 166 25.72 3.61 -16.63
CA ASP A 166 25.19 2.73 -17.69
C ASP A 166 23.74 2.28 -17.47
N GLY A 167 23.05 2.88 -16.49
CA GLY A 167 21.62 2.77 -16.23
C GLY A 167 20.97 4.12 -15.98
N LEU A 168 19.69 4.13 -15.62
CA LEU A 168 18.89 5.35 -15.40
C LEU A 168 19.14 6.01 -14.03
N TYR A 169 19.62 5.25 -13.06
CA TYR A 169 19.98 5.73 -11.73
C TYR A 169 21.46 5.45 -11.43
N TRP A 170 22.11 6.41 -10.79
CA TRP A 170 23.41 6.29 -10.13
C TRP A 170 23.46 7.28 -8.96
N PRO A 171 24.15 6.94 -7.85
CA PRO A 171 24.37 7.89 -6.77
C PRO A 171 25.22 9.06 -7.27
N VAL A 172 24.87 10.28 -6.85
CA VAL A 172 25.57 11.51 -7.27
C VAL A 172 26.25 12.17 -6.08
N SER A 173 27.46 12.70 -6.32
CA SER A 173 28.14 13.54 -5.35
C SER A 173 27.63 14.99 -5.42
N PRO A 174 27.77 15.80 -4.35
CA PRO A 174 27.42 17.22 -4.40
C PRO A 174 28.11 17.94 -5.57
N GLY A 175 27.33 18.64 -6.39
CA GLY A 175 27.81 19.37 -7.57
C GLY A 175 27.92 18.55 -8.85
N GLU A 176 27.64 17.24 -8.81
CA GLU A 176 27.57 16.39 -10.00
C GLU A 176 26.20 16.50 -10.68
N ALA A 177 26.16 16.30 -12.01
CA ALA A 177 24.90 16.22 -12.74
C ALA A 177 24.03 15.05 -12.24
N PRO A 178 22.73 15.27 -12.00
CA PRO A 178 21.82 14.24 -11.50
C PRO A 178 21.69 13.07 -12.49
N SER A 179 21.37 11.88 -11.96
CA SER A 179 20.89 10.76 -12.77
C SER A 179 19.48 11.04 -13.31
N PRO A 180 19.10 10.45 -14.46
CA PRO A 180 17.75 10.59 -15.02
C PRO A 180 16.61 10.19 -14.07
N LEU A 181 16.79 9.12 -13.28
CA LEU A 181 15.89 8.77 -12.18
C LEU A 181 16.47 9.20 -10.84
N GLY A 182 15.61 9.65 -9.94
CA GLY A 182 15.99 9.98 -8.56
C GLY A 182 16.08 8.76 -7.62
N PRO A 183 16.62 8.94 -6.40
CA PRO A 183 16.78 7.86 -5.42
C PRO A 183 15.45 7.28 -4.94
N ALA A 184 14.34 7.99 -5.12
CA ALA A 184 12.99 7.49 -4.80
C ALA A 184 12.67 6.17 -5.52
N PHE A 185 13.24 5.92 -6.69
CA PHE A 185 13.07 4.66 -7.44
C PHE A 185 13.87 3.48 -6.88
N SER A 186 14.70 3.69 -5.85
CA SER A 186 15.40 2.62 -5.15
C SER A 186 14.51 2.10 -4.03
N PRO A 187 14.15 0.80 -4.01
CA PRO A 187 13.39 0.23 -2.90
C PRO A 187 14.19 0.38 -1.59
N GLN A 188 13.48 0.73 -0.50
CA GLN A 188 14.05 0.88 0.85
C GLN A 188 14.65 -0.44 1.36
N GLU A 189 14.04 -1.56 0.98
CA GLU A 189 14.45 -2.90 1.38
C GLU A 189 14.57 -3.84 0.17
N PRO A 190 15.54 -4.77 0.15
CA PRO A 190 15.64 -5.75 -0.91
C PRO A 190 14.36 -6.60 -1.04
N GLY A 191 13.79 -6.63 -2.25
CA GLY A 191 12.68 -7.53 -2.57
C GLY A 191 11.28 -6.96 -2.36
N THR A 192 11.12 -5.80 -1.71
CA THR A 192 9.81 -5.14 -1.51
C THR A 192 9.27 -4.43 -2.74
N GLY A 193 10.13 -4.19 -3.74
CA GLY A 193 9.74 -3.45 -4.94
C GLY A 193 9.54 -1.96 -4.67
N TYR A 194 9.22 -1.19 -5.70
CA TYR A 194 8.81 0.20 -5.57
C TYR A 194 7.29 0.25 -5.43
N HIS A 195 6.77 0.71 -4.28
CA HIS A 195 5.35 0.64 -3.94
C HIS A 195 4.72 -0.75 -4.18
N GLY A 196 5.41 -1.81 -3.75
CA GLY A 196 4.91 -3.18 -3.94
C GLY A 196 4.93 -3.69 -5.38
N TYR A 197 5.61 -3.00 -6.30
CA TYR A 197 5.76 -3.40 -7.70
C TYR A 197 7.21 -3.70 -8.09
N ARG A 198 7.38 -4.67 -8.98
CA ARG A 198 8.64 -5.00 -9.65
C ARG A 198 8.62 -4.47 -11.06
N PHE A 199 9.78 -4.08 -11.56
CA PHE A 199 9.94 -3.47 -12.88
C PHE A 199 11.03 -4.20 -13.66
N ARG A 200 10.82 -4.36 -14.97
CA ARG A 200 11.83 -4.91 -15.87
C ARG A 200 11.78 -4.23 -17.22
N ILE A 201 12.96 -3.82 -17.70
CA ILE A 201 13.13 -3.30 -19.05
C ILE A 201 12.96 -4.44 -20.05
N LEU A 202 12.18 -4.19 -21.09
CA LEU A 202 11.99 -5.06 -22.24
C LEU A 202 12.54 -4.37 -23.51
N PRO A 203 13.05 -5.14 -24.48
CA PRO A 203 13.34 -4.58 -25.78
C PRO A 203 12.03 -4.28 -26.53
N ASP A 204 11.99 -3.13 -27.20
CA ASP A 204 11.00 -2.81 -28.24
C ASP A 204 11.74 -2.36 -29.50
N LYS A 205 11.40 -2.94 -30.65
CA LYS A 205 12.01 -2.59 -31.94
C LYS A 205 11.48 -1.27 -32.49
N THR A 206 10.32 -0.82 -32.03
CA THR A 206 9.63 0.36 -32.55
C THR A 206 10.12 1.61 -31.84
N SER A 207 9.99 1.66 -30.51
CA SER A 207 10.44 2.79 -29.69
C SER A 207 11.90 2.72 -29.27
N GLY A 208 12.52 1.53 -29.31
CA GLY A 208 13.86 1.26 -28.78
C GLY A 208 13.89 0.77 -27.32
N PHE A 209 12.81 0.94 -26.56
CA PHE A 209 12.70 0.49 -25.17
C PHE A 209 11.25 0.31 -24.71
N ALA A 210 11.05 -0.57 -23.75
CA ALA A 210 9.79 -0.75 -23.04
C ALA A 210 10.03 -1.20 -21.60
N MET A 211 8.99 -1.19 -20.80
CA MET A 211 9.03 -1.70 -19.44
C MET A 211 7.74 -2.45 -19.12
N VAL A 212 7.89 -3.53 -18.35
CA VAL A 212 6.79 -4.23 -17.69
C VAL A 212 6.90 -4.03 -16.18
N ALA A 213 5.77 -3.78 -15.53
CA ALA A 213 5.61 -3.73 -14.09
C ALA A 213 4.59 -4.78 -13.63
N TRP A 214 4.84 -5.44 -12.50
CA TRP A 214 3.92 -6.44 -11.93
C TRP A 214 4.01 -6.42 -10.40
N PRO A 215 2.94 -6.83 -9.70
CA PRO A 215 2.93 -6.82 -8.24
C PRO A 215 3.97 -7.79 -7.67
N VAL A 216 4.59 -7.40 -6.56
CA VAL A 216 5.46 -8.27 -5.76
C VAL A 216 4.67 -9.46 -5.21
N SER A 217 3.44 -9.23 -4.75
CA SER A 217 2.49 -10.26 -4.33
C SER A 217 1.12 -9.97 -4.92
N TYR A 218 0.67 -10.84 -5.83
CA TYR A 218 -0.66 -10.75 -6.43
C TYR A 218 -1.74 -10.74 -5.33
N ASP A 219 -2.77 -9.92 -5.52
CA ASP A 219 -3.92 -9.75 -4.59
C ASP A 219 -3.56 -9.13 -3.23
N HIS A 220 -2.30 -8.71 -3.04
CA HIS A 220 -1.83 -8.11 -1.78
C HIS A 220 -1.16 -6.76 -2.02
N THR A 221 -0.23 -6.70 -2.97
CA THR A 221 0.45 -5.44 -3.35
C THR A 221 -0.10 -4.85 -4.64
N GLY A 222 -0.89 -5.64 -5.38
CA GLY A 222 -1.52 -5.23 -6.64
C GLY A 222 -2.18 -6.42 -7.34
N VAL A 223 -3.05 -6.13 -8.30
CA VAL A 223 -3.72 -7.12 -9.15
C VAL A 223 -3.22 -7.00 -10.58
N MET A 224 -3.19 -5.77 -11.10
CA MET A 224 -2.83 -5.48 -12.49
C MET A 224 -1.31 -5.52 -12.69
N SER A 225 -0.90 -6.05 -13.83
CA SER A 225 0.42 -5.81 -14.41
C SER A 225 0.31 -4.75 -15.50
N PHE A 226 1.38 -3.98 -15.70
CA PHE A 226 1.40 -2.84 -16.59
C PHE A 226 2.54 -2.94 -17.60
N MET A 227 2.35 -2.40 -18.80
CA MET A 227 3.40 -2.23 -19.80
C MET A 227 3.35 -0.84 -20.43
N ILE A 228 4.53 -0.28 -20.68
CA ILE A 228 4.72 0.98 -21.41
C ILE A 228 5.86 0.81 -22.42
N ASN A 229 5.81 1.56 -23.51
CA ASN A 229 6.93 1.74 -24.43
C ASN A 229 7.21 3.26 -24.61
N GLY A 230 8.06 3.62 -25.58
CA GLY A 230 8.41 5.03 -25.80
C GLY A 230 7.28 5.92 -26.35
N ASP A 231 6.10 5.36 -26.63
CA ASP A 231 4.90 6.15 -26.99
C ASP A 231 4.17 6.70 -25.76
N ASP A 232 4.68 6.42 -24.54
CA ASP A 232 4.18 6.88 -23.26
C ASP A 232 2.70 6.53 -22.98
N LYS A 233 2.28 5.36 -23.47
CA LYS A 233 0.94 4.81 -23.25
C LYS A 233 1.01 3.55 -22.40
N VAL A 234 0.35 3.60 -21.24
CA VAL A 234 0.29 2.46 -20.32
C VAL A 234 -0.84 1.53 -20.71
N TYR A 235 -0.53 0.24 -20.76
CA TYR A 235 -1.46 -0.85 -20.91
C TYR A 235 -1.46 -1.70 -19.65
N GLN A 236 -2.61 -2.24 -19.28
CA GLN A 236 -2.78 -3.12 -18.14
C GLN A 236 -3.31 -4.49 -18.55
N ALA A 237 -2.93 -5.51 -17.79
CA ALA A 237 -3.48 -6.85 -17.86
C ALA A 237 -3.43 -7.51 -16.48
N ASP A 238 -4.49 -8.20 -16.09
CA ASP A 238 -4.46 -9.12 -14.96
C ASP A 238 -3.76 -10.42 -15.40
N LEU A 239 -2.54 -10.62 -14.91
CA LEU A 239 -1.75 -11.83 -15.17
C LEU A 239 -1.99 -12.93 -14.11
N GLY A 240 -2.83 -12.67 -13.11
CA GLY A 240 -3.19 -13.59 -12.03
C GLY A 240 -2.05 -13.89 -11.07
N VAL A 241 -2.22 -14.97 -10.30
CA VAL A 241 -1.22 -15.48 -9.34
C VAL A 241 0.18 -15.74 -9.93
N ASP A 242 0.25 -15.97 -11.24
CA ASP A 242 1.50 -16.20 -11.99
C ASP A 242 2.11 -14.91 -12.57
N SER A 243 1.70 -13.73 -12.09
CA SER A 243 2.13 -12.43 -12.60
C SER A 243 3.66 -12.34 -12.71
N GLN A 244 4.39 -12.79 -11.70
CA GLN A 244 5.85 -12.78 -11.72
C GLN A 244 6.45 -13.66 -12.82
N GLN A 245 6.00 -14.92 -12.93
CA GLN A 245 6.51 -15.87 -13.90
C GLN A 245 6.19 -15.40 -15.33
N LYS A 246 4.96 -14.95 -15.57
CA LYS A 246 4.53 -14.44 -16.87
C LYS A 246 5.29 -13.18 -17.26
N ALA A 247 5.40 -12.21 -16.35
CA ALA A 247 6.13 -10.98 -16.60
C ALA A 247 7.63 -11.23 -16.83
N GLN A 248 8.25 -12.21 -16.16
CA GLN A 248 9.65 -12.60 -16.38
C GLN A 248 9.88 -13.36 -17.69
N ALA A 249 8.87 -14.12 -18.16
CA ALA A 249 8.94 -14.87 -19.41
C ALA A 249 8.87 -13.98 -20.67
N LEU A 250 8.42 -12.73 -20.55
CA LEU A 250 8.40 -11.79 -21.68
C LEU A 250 9.82 -11.56 -22.23
N THR A 251 9.99 -11.70 -23.54
CA THR A 251 11.30 -11.50 -24.20
C THR A 251 11.40 -10.16 -24.92
N ALA A 252 10.26 -9.54 -25.23
CA ALA A 252 10.13 -8.24 -25.87
C ALA A 252 8.77 -7.62 -25.55
N TYR A 253 8.62 -6.33 -25.82
CA TYR A 253 7.33 -5.66 -25.80
C TYR A 253 6.37 -6.29 -26.81
N HIS A 254 5.19 -6.71 -26.33
CA HIS A 254 4.14 -7.28 -27.15
C HIS A 254 2.80 -7.14 -26.43
N LEU A 255 1.85 -6.46 -27.07
CA LEU A 255 0.47 -6.37 -26.61
C LEU A 255 -0.36 -7.46 -27.29
N ASP A 256 -0.78 -8.47 -26.53
CA ASP A 256 -1.82 -9.39 -26.97
C ASP A 256 -3.22 -8.86 -26.60
N LYS A 257 -4.25 -9.64 -26.89
CA LYS A 257 -5.66 -9.29 -26.62
C LYS A 257 -6.01 -9.08 -25.14
N ASN A 258 -5.15 -9.51 -24.21
CA ASN A 258 -5.38 -9.37 -22.77
C ASN A 258 -4.91 -8.01 -22.24
N TRP A 259 -4.11 -7.27 -23.02
CA TRP A 259 -3.64 -5.94 -22.66
C TRP A 259 -4.62 -4.86 -23.12
N GLN A 260 -5.05 -4.03 -22.19
CA GLN A 260 -6.00 -2.94 -22.43
C GLN A 260 -5.36 -1.61 -22.07
N PRO A 261 -5.63 -0.52 -22.81
CA PRO A 261 -5.12 0.80 -22.43
C PRO A 261 -5.67 1.19 -21.05
N VAL A 262 -4.80 1.74 -20.19
CA VAL A 262 -5.22 2.40 -18.95
C VAL A 262 -5.90 3.72 -19.34
N ALA A 263 -7.05 4.00 -18.73
CA ALA A 263 -7.74 5.27 -18.97
C ALA A 263 -6.94 6.43 -18.34
N PRO A 264 -6.85 7.59 -19.02
CA PRO A 264 -6.20 8.78 -18.48
C PRO A 264 -6.94 9.39 -17.29
#